data_AF-Q6AMH9-F1
#
_entry.id   AF-Q6AMH9-F1
#
_cell.length_a   1.000
_cell.length_b   1.000
_cell.length_c   1.000
_cell.angle_alpha   90.00
_cell.angle_beta   90.00
_cell.angle_gamma   90.00
#
_symmetry.space_group_name_H-M   'P 1'
#
loop_
_entity.id
_entity.type
_entity.pdbx_description
1 polymer ?
#
loop_
_entity_poly.entity_id
_entity_poly.type
_entity_poly.pdbx_seq_one_letter_code
_entity_poly.pdbx_strand_id
1 'polypeptide(L)'
;MPVIRGVRSWNLLRRLLKMIGSLISLLDKLTELVKHKKQIKDDRFKDLVKPIYEELQKVHKDYVLFMEASKAMLDSDLNVSEISRKFMADRLEQEAIRSSIISMVRCFREDHKNKQYSEFYEAVLHYFYGTDLRGRDTPSNGLLSEMQKWVNSERTAEFALSRTDNTQVRKILEQIVSNVLGDLRNHWGEVSKEYAKLLTNK
;
A
#
# COMPACT_ATOMS: atom_id res chain seq x y z
N MET A 1 64.50 20.14 -51.12
CA MET A 1 64.18 19.68 -49.75
C MET A 1 62.73 20.05 -49.41
N PRO A 2 61.84 19.09 -49.11
CA PRO A 2 60.60 19.43 -48.41
C PRO A 2 60.42 18.57 -47.14
N VAL A 3 60.71 19.16 -45.97
CA VAL A 3 60.41 18.61 -44.64
C VAL A 3 59.24 19.40 -44.05
N ILE A 4 58.04 19.29 -44.63
CA ILE A 4 56.86 20.02 -44.12
C ILE A 4 55.61 19.12 -43.96
N ARG A 5 55.61 17.89 -44.48
CA ARG A 5 54.44 17.00 -44.37
C ARG A 5 54.25 16.30 -43.01
N GLY A 6 55.29 16.26 -42.15
CA GLY A 6 55.22 15.60 -40.84
C GLY A 6 54.40 16.37 -39.79
N VAL A 7 54.68 17.67 -39.60
CA VAL A 7 54.14 18.46 -38.46
C VAL A 7 52.61 18.57 -38.46
N ARG A 8 51.98 18.60 -39.64
CA ARG A 8 50.51 18.68 -39.78
C ARG A 8 49.80 17.38 -39.35
N SER A 9 50.40 16.22 -39.62
CA SER A 9 49.90 14.90 -39.23
C SER A 9 49.93 14.70 -37.70
N TRP A 10 51.03 15.07 -37.06
CA TRP A 10 51.18 14.97 -35.60
C TRP A 10 50.21 15.87 -34.83
N ASN A 11 49.93 17.08 -35.34
CA ASN A 11 48.96 17.98 -34.72
C ASN A 11 47.51 17.47 -34.84
N LEU A 12 47.15 16.79 -35.93
CA LEU A 12 45.85 16.15 -36.10
C LEU A 12 45.68 14.95 -35.16
N LEU A 13 46.72 14.12 -35.04
CA LEU A 13 46.75 12.96 -34.13
C LEU A 13 46.63 13.38 -32.66
N ARG A 14 47.32 14.46 -32.25
CA ARG A 14 47.19 15.03 -30.89
C ARG A 14 45.78 15.57 -30.61
N ARG A 15 45.15 16.21 -31.60
CA ARG A 15 43.77 16.72 -31.45
C ARG A 15 42.76 15.58 -31.32
N LEU A 16 42.91 14.52 -32.13
CA LEU A 16 42.08 13.31 -32.04
C LEU A 16 42.23 12.62 -30.68
N LEU A 17 43.46 12.44 -30.19
CA LEU A 17 43.71 11.84 -28.88
C LEU A 17 43.11 12.66 -27.73
N LYS A 18 43.20 14.00 -27.79
CA LYS A 18 42.53 14.88 -26.81
C LYS A 18 41.01 14.74 -26.86
N MET A 19 40.43 14.70 -28.07
CA MET A 19 38.99 14.59 -28.27
C MET A 19 38.46 13.23 -27.77
N ILE A 20 39.18 12.14 -28.04
CA ILE A 20 38.87 10.80 -27.52
C ILE A 20 38.99 10.78 -26.00
N GLY A 21 40.04 11.38 -25.42
CA GLY A 21 40.18 11.48 -23.95
C GLY A 21 39.05 12.26 -23.29
N SER A 22 38.59 13.36 -23.90
CA SER A 22 37.41 14.10 -23.43
C SER A 22 36.12 13.30 -23.54
N LEU A 23 35.97 12.49 -24.60
CA LEU A 23 34.82 11.63 -24.81
C LEU A 23 34.77 10.50 -23.77
N ILE A 24 35.91 9.87 -23.47
CA ILE A 24 36.03 8.85 -22.43
C ILE A 24 35.69 9.43 -21.05
N SER A 25 36.22 10.61 -20.70
CA SER A 25 35.88 11.27 -19.43
C SER A 25 34.39 11.62 -19.30
N LEU A 26 33.73 11.95 -20.42
CA LEU A 26 32.28 12.15 -20.46
C LEU A 26 31.51 10.84 -20.20
N LEU A 27 31.95 9.74 -20.80
CA LEU A 27 31.36 8.41 -20.57
C LEU A 27 31.55 7.95 -19.12
N ASP A 28 32.71 8.22 -18.52
CA ASP A 28 32.98 7.91 -17.11
C ASP A 28 32.05 8.70 -16.19
N LYS A 29 31.89 10.01 -16.41
CA LYS A 29 30.96 10.85 -15.64
C LYS A 29 29.50 10.42 -15.81
N LEU A 30 29.10 10.01 -17.01
CA LEU A 30 27.77 9.44 -17.25
C LEU A 30 27.59 8.13 -16.48
N THR A 31 28.61 7.29 -16.45
CA THR A 31 28.59 6.04 -15.68
C THR A 31 28.48 6.30 -14.18
N GLU A 32 29.23 7.27 -13.65
CA GLU A 32 29.12 7.71 -12.26
C GLU A 32 27.74 8.26 -11.92
N LEU A 33 27.16 9.11 -12.79
CA LEU A 33 25.80 9.63 -12.63
C LEU A 33 24.76 8.50 -12.61
N VAL A 34 24.91 7.49 -13.47
CA VAL A 34 24.04 6.30 -13.49
C VAL A 34 24.16 5.52 -12.20
N LYS A 35 25.39 5.28 -11.70
CA LYS A 35 25.63 4.60 -10.43
C LYS A 35 25.03 5.37 -9.25
N HIS A 36 25.26 6.67 -9.17
CA HIS A 36 24.72 7.52 -8.12
C HIS A 36 23.19 7.56 -8.13
N LYS A 37 22.59 7.66 -9.32
CA LYS A 37 21.12 7.59 -9.49
C LYS A 37 20.56 6.24 -9.02
N LYS A 38 21.24 5.13 -9.34
CA LYS A 38 20.87 3.79 -8.86
C LYS A 38 20.94 3.71 -7.33
N GLN A 39 21.99 4.24 -6.72
CA GLN A 39 22.17 4.21 -5.27
C GLN A 39 21.08 5.00 -4.52
N ILE A 40 20.76 6.22 -4.98
CA ILE A 40 19.65 7.00 -4.42
C ILE A 40 18.32 6.23 -4.51
N LYS A 41 18.09 5.52 -5.62
CA LYS A 41 16.89 4.70 -5.81
C LYS A 41 16.86 3.55 -4.80
N ASP A 42 17.96 2.84 -4.63
CA ASP A 42 18.07 1.72 -3.69
C ASP A 42 17.88 2.17 -2.24
N ASP A 43 18.44 3.32 -1.87
CA ASP A 43 18.30 3.90 -0.53
C ASP A 43 16.84 4.29 -0.27
N ARG A 44 16.20 5.01 -1.20
CA ARG A 44 14.77 5.35 -1.07
C ARG A 44 13.86 4.13 -1.01
N PHE A 45 14.17 3.06 -1.75
CA PHE A 45 13.41 1.83 -1.64
C PHE A 45 13.53 1.25 -0.22
N LYS A 46 14.75 1.20 0.33
CA LYS A 46 15.02 0.64 1.66
C LYS A 46 14.41 1.49 2.78
N ASP A 47 14.39 2.81 2.61
CA ASP A 47 13.97 3.73 3.65
C ASP A 47 12.47 4.02 3.63
N LEU A 48 11.81 3.91 2.46
CA LEU A 48 10.40 4.28 2.29
C LEU A 48 9.52 3.09 1.93
N VAL A 49 9.81 2.43 0.83
CA VAL A 49 8.92 1.38 0.26
C VAL A 49 8.92 0.13 1.13
N LYS A 50 10.10 -0.35 1.51
CA LYS A 50 10.24 -1.58 2.30
C LYS A 50 9.57 -1.46 3.68
N PRO A 51 9.79 -0.39 4.48
CA PRO A 51 9.15 -0.25 5.78
C PRO A 51 7.63 -0.16 5.66
N ILE A 52 7.10 0.57 4.66
CA ILE A 52 5.66 0.63 4.42
C ILE A 52 5.07 -0.74 4.12
N TYR A 53 5.73 -1.54 3.27
CA TYR A 53 5.26 -2.88 2.93
C TYR A 53 5.26 -3.81 4.17
N GLU A 54 6.33 -3.77 4.96
CA GLU A 54 6.45 -4.60 6.18
C GLU A 54 5.42 -4.22 7.25
N GLU A 55 5.19 -2.92 7.48
CA GLU A 55 4.14 -2.45 8.40
C GLU A 55 2.75 -2.80 7.87
N LEU A 56 2.49 -2.62 6.58
CA LEU A 56 1.22 -2.98 5.98
C LEU A 56 0.96 -4.49 6.03
N GLN A 57 1.99 -5.32 5.93
CA GLN A 57 1.88 -6.78 6.07
C GLN A 57 1.36 -7.16 7.46
N LYS A 58 1.84 -6.50 8.52
CA LYS A 58 1.34 -6.70 9.89
C LYS A 58 -0.13 -6.31 9.97
N VAL A 59 -0.49 -5.12 9.49
CA VAL A 59 -1.88 -4.65 9.42
C VAL A 59 -2.77 -5.60 8.62
N HIS A 60 -2.28 -6.17 7.53
CA HIS A 60 -3.02 -7.13 6.74
C HIS A 60 -3.31 -8.41 7.52
N LYS A 61 -2.27 -9.00 8.13
CA LYS A 61 -2.43 -10.18 8.97
C LYS A 61 -3.43 -9.92 10.09
N ASP A 62 -3.33 -8.77 10.73
CA ASP A 62 -4.21 -8.37 11.82
C ASP A 62 -5.66 -8.20 11.35
N TYR A 63 -5.88 -7.61 10.17
CA TYR A 63 -7.22 -7.50 9.59
C TYR A 63 -7.83 -8.86 9.26
N VAL A 64 -7.04 -9.77 8.69
CA VAL A 64 -7.52 -11.12 8.39
C VAL A 64 -7.92 -11.83 9.67
N LEU A 65 -7.08 -11.78 10.71
CA LEU A 65 -7.38 -12.37 12.01
C LEU A 65 -8.63 -11.74 12.65
N PHE A 66 -8.75 -10.41 12.59
CA PHE A 66 -9.93 -9.70 13.08
C PHE A 66 -11.20 -10.17 12.37
N MET A 67 -11.19 -10.25 11.04
CA MET A 67 -12.36 -10.67 10.25
C MET A 67 -12.67 -12.17 10.39
N GLU A 68 -11.67 -13.02 10.60
CA GLU A 68 -11.87 -14.44 10.90
C GLU A 68 -12.46 -14.64 12.30
N ALA A 69 -11.96 -13.91 13.30
CA ALA A 69 -12.55 -13.89 14.64
C ALA A 69 -13.98 -13.34 14.60
N SER A 70 -14.22 -12.32 13.77
CA SER A 70 -15.54 -11.73 13.53
C SER A 70 -16.55 -12.76 13.05
N LYS A 71 -16.14 -13.56 12.05
CA LYS A 71 -16.95 -14.66 11.52
C LYS A 71 -17.25 -15.72 12.60
N ALA A 72 -16.24 -16.14 13.35
CA ALA A 72 -16.43 -17.11 14.44
C ALA A 72 -17.36 -16.59 15.55
N MET A 73 -17.35 -15.28 15.84
CA MET A 73 -18.30 -14.68 16.77
C MET A 73 -19.73 -14.68 16.23
N LEU A 74 -19.92 -14.44 14.92
CA LEU A 74 -21.23 -14.51 14.27
C LEU A 74 -21.80 -15.92 14.23
N ASP A 75 -20.94 -16.96 14.21
CA ASP A 75 -21.33 -18.36 14.31
C ASP A 75 -21.66 -18.82 15.75
N SER A 76 -21.38 -17.98 16.75
CA SER A 76 -21.55 -18.31 18.18
C SER A 76 -22.90 -17.90 18.75
N ASP A 77 -23.25 -18.35 19.96
CA ASP A 77 -24.51 -17.97 20.63
C ASP A 77 -24.53 -16.52 21.18
N LEU A 78 -23.48 -15.72 20.93
CA LEU A 78 -23.39 -14.33 21.40
C LEU A 78 -24.45 -13.42 20.75
N ASN A 79 -25.03 -12.48 21.50
CA ASN A 79 -25.93 -11.50 20.88
C ASN A 79 -25.16 -10.47 20.04
N VAL A 80 -25.81 -9.87 19.03
CA VAL A 80 -25.16 -8.93 18.09
C VAL A 80 -24.58 -7.69 18.83
N SER A 81 -25.19 -7.27 19.93
CA SER A 81 -24.70 -6.20 20.79
C SER A 81 -23.37 -6.52 21.49
N GLU A 82 -23.19 -7.76 21.97
CA GLU A 82 -21.94 -8.27 22.54
C GLU A 82 -20.85 -8.38 21.48
N ILE A 83 -21.20 -8.87 20.29
CA ILE A 83 -20.30 -8.96 19.14
C ILE A 83 -19.81 -7.54 18.77
N SER A 84 -20.73 -6.59 18.58
CA SER A 84 -20.40 -5.20 18.25
C SER A 84 -19.46 -4.53 19.26
N ARG A 85 -19.67 -4.77 20.57
CA ARG A 85 -18.81 -4.24 21.63
C ARG A 85 -17.41 -4.83 21.60
N LYS A 86 -17.27 -6.14 21.36
CA LYS A 86 -15.95 -6.79 21.21
C LYS A 86 -15.21 -6.23 20.00
N PHE A 87 -15.90 -6.07 18.87
CA PHE A 87 -15.34 -5.50 17.66
C PHE A 87 -14.82 -4.08 17.85
N MET A 88 -15.58 -3.25 18.59
CA MET A 88 -15.18 -1.88 18.86
C MET A 88 -13.88 -1.80 19.65
N ALA A 89 -13.67 -2.69 20.63
CA ALA A 89 -12.45 -2.73 21.44
C ALA A 89 -11.23 -3.14 20.59
N ASP A 90 -11.33 -4.25 19.87
CA ASP A 90 -10.22 -4.79 19.06
C ASP A 90 -9.82 -3.84 17.91
N ARG A 91 -10.80 -3.10 17.36
CA ARG A 91 -10.56 -2.10 16.31
C ARG A 91 -9.70 -0.94 16.80
N LEU A 92 -9.96 -0.42 18.01
CA LEU A 92 -9.32 0.80 18.51
C LEU A 92 -7.80 0.66 18.65
N GLU A 93 -7.33 -0.54 18.99
CA GLU A 93 -5.92 -0.84 19.15
C GLU A 93 -5.13 -0.63 17.84
N GLN A 94 -5.76 -0.86 16.69
CA GLN A 94 -5.07 -0.91 15.40
C GLN A 94 -5.24 0.36 14.56
N GLU A 95 -6.12 1.29 14.97
CA GLU A 95 -6.48 2.46 14.18
C GLU A 95 -5.32 3.46 14.03
N ALA A 96 -4.49 3.60 15.06
CA ALA A 96 -3.34 4.50 15.06
C ALA A 96 -2.30 4.11 14.00
N ILE A 97 -1.98 2.81 13.90
CA ILE A 97 -1.01 2.28 12.93
C ILE A 97 -1.52 2.48 11.50
N ARG A 98 -2.80 2.16 11.26
CA ARG A 98 -3.43 2.32 9.94
C ARG A 98 -3.42 3.78 9.50
N SER A 99 -3.79 4.69 10.39
CA SER A 99 -3.79 6.13 10.13
C SER A 99 -2.39 6.66 9.82
N SER A 100 -1.38 6.15 10.53
CA SER A 100 0.02 6.48 10.27
C SER A 100 0.46 6.05 8.88
N ILE A 101 0.20 4.80 8.47
CA ILE A 101 0.55 4.29 7.13
C ILE A 101 -0.14 5.11 6.04
N ILE A 102 -1.45 5.36 6.17
CA ILE A 102 -2.20 6.17 5.21
C ILE A 102 -1.60 7.58 5.07
N SER A 103 -1.28 8.22 6.19
CA SER A 103 -0.69 9.56 6.19
C SER A 103 0.68 9.59 5.51
N MET A 104 1.56 8.64 5.86
CA MET A 104 2.88 8.51 5.24
C MET A 104 2.77 8.30 3.72
N VAL A 105 1.91 7.39 3.28
CA VAL A 105 1.73 7.06 1.86
C VAL A 105 1.19 8.26 1.08
N ARG A 106 0.22 8.99 1.63
CA ARG A 106 -0.28 10.24 1.02
C ARG A 106 0.83 11.26 0.85
N CYS A 107 1.61 11.50 1.90
CA CYS A 107 2.73 12.44 1.87
C CYS A 107 3.78 12.04 0.83
N PHE A 108 4.16 10.76 0.78
CA PHE A 108 5.19 10.29 -0.17
C PHE A 108 4.71 10.25 -1.62
N ARG A 109 3.41 10.08 -1.85
CA ARG A 109 2.82 10.13 -3.19
C ARG A 109 2.92 11.52 -3.82
N GLU A 110 2.79 12.57 -3.01
CA GLU A 110 2.83 13.96 -3.47
C GLU A 110 4.27 14.45 -3.77
N ASP A 111 5.29 13.77 -3.23
CA ASP A 111 6.70 14.09 -3.53
C ASP A 111 7.11 13.58 -4.93
N HIS A 112 7.40 14.51 -5.84
CA HIS A 112 7.91 14.24 -7.18
C HIS A 112 9.13 13.30 -7.22
N LYS A 113 9.95 13.29 -6.16
CA LYS A 113 11.12 12.40 -6.06
C LYS A 113 10.74 10.93 -5.92
N ASN A 114 9.49 10.64 -5.57
CA ASN A 114 8.97 9.30 -5.39
C ASN A 114 8.01 8.87 -6.51
N LYS A 115 7.93 9.61 -7.63
CA LYS A 115 7.03 9.30 -8.74
C LYS A 115 7.16 7.87 -9.27
N GLN A 116 8.36 7.30 -9.21
CA GLN A 116 8.60 5.90 -9.61
C GLN A 116 7.92 4.84 -8.72
N TYR A 117 7.44 5.24 -7.53
CA TYR A 117 6.75 4.38 -6.57
C TYR A 117 5.24 4.67 -6.50
N SER A 118 4.71 5.51 -7.40
CA SER A 118 3.31 5.96 -7.34
C SER A 118 2.32 4.80 -7.42
N GLU A 119 2.57 3.80 -8.27
CA GLU A 119 1.71 2.62 -8.41
C GLU A 119 1.63 1.83 -7.09
N PHE A 120 2.76 1.66 -6.39
CA PHE A 120 2.79 1.03 -5.08
C PHE A 120 2.01 1.84 -4.04
N TYR A 121 2.19 3.15 -3.98
CA TYR A 121 1.45 4.01 -3.06
C TYR A 121 -0.05 4.01 -3.33
N GLU A 122 -0.46 4.01 -4.60
CA GLU A 122 -1.88 3.89 -4.96
C GLU A 122 -2.45 2.54 -4.55
N ALA A 123 -1.73 1.44 -4.76
CA ALA A 123 -2.16 0.13 -4.29
C ALA A 123 -2.33 0.09 -2.76
N VAL A 124 -1.44 0.73 -2.01
CA VAL A 124 -1.57 0.84 -0.54
C VAL A 124 -2.79 1.68 -0.13
N LEU A 125 -3.06 2.80 -0.82
CA LEU A 125 -4.27 3.58 -0.53
C LEU A 125 -5.54 2.81 -0.91
N HIS A 126 -5.53 2.13 -2.05
CA HIS A 126 -6.62 1.28 -2.51
C HIS A 126 -6.88 0.12 -1.53
N TYR A 127 -5.85 -0.43 -0.90
CA TYR A 127 -6.02 -1.42 0.17
C TYR A 127 -6.91 -0.92 1.33
N PHE A 128 -6.76 0.34 1.73
CA PHE A 128 -7.56 0.91 2.82
C PHE A 128 -8.94 1.43 2.38
N TYR A 129 -9.07 1.91 1.15
CA TYR A 129 -10.27 2.64 0.68
C TYR A 129 -11.09 1.92 -0.40
N GLY A 130 -10.54 0.88 -1.02
CA GLY A 130 -11.18 0.11 -2.10
C GLY A 130 -12.13 -0.97 -1.58
N THR A 131 -12.17 -1.20 -0.27
CA THR A 131 -13.12 -2.15 0.32
C THR A 131 -14.46 -1.44 0.50
N ASP A 132 -15.45 -1.79 -0.32
CA ASP A 132 -16.71 -1.04 -0.40
C ASP A 132 -17.67 -1.38 0.76
N LEU A 133 -17.39 -0.78 1.92
CA LEU A 133 -18.34 -0.70 3.02
C LEU A 133 -18.82 0.74 3.16
N ARG A 134 -19.59 1.22 2.17
CA ARG A 134 -20.39 2.46 2.20
C ARG A 134 -19.78 3.60 3.04
N GLY A 135 -18.63 4.09 2.59
CA GLY A 135 -18.17 5.45 2.87
C GLY A 135 -16.88 5.57 3.68
N ARG A 136 -15.85 6.13 3.02
CA ARG A 136 -14.68 6.90 3.52
C ARG A 136 -13.82 6.34 4.68
N ASP A 137 -14.20 5.25 5.31
CA ASP A 137 -13.51 4.68 6.45
C ASP A 137 -12.99 3.27 6.15
N THR A 138 -11.97 2.85 6.90
CA THR A 138 -11.31 1.55 6.73
C THR A 138 -12.29 0.36 6.85
N PRO A 139 -11.93 -0.85 6.38
CA PRO A 139 -12.83 -2.01 6.41
C PRO A 139 -13.41 -2.34 7.79
N SER A 140 -12.65 -2.13 8.87
CA SER A 140 -13.18 -2.32 10.22
C SER A 140 -14.21 -1.26 10.62
N ASN A 141 -14.08 -0.03 10.13
CA ASN A 141 -14.99 1.07 10.46
C ASN A 141 -16.33 0.88 9.74
N GLY A 142 -16.29 0.45 8.48
CA GLY A 142 -17.48 0.09 7.73
C GLY A 142 -18.26 -1.05 8.39
N LEU A 143 -17.57 -2.11 8.81
CA LEU A 143 -18.20 -3.24 9.49
C LEU A 143 -18.81 -2.85 10.84
N LEU A 144 -18.09 -2.04 11.64
CA LEU A 144 -18.61 -1.52 12.91
C LEU A 144 -19.84 -0.63 12.69
N SER A 145 -19.81 0.24 11.69
CA SER A 145 -20.95 1.11 11.33
C SER A 145 -22.18 0.28 10.98
N GLU A 146 -22.02 -0.76 10.17
CA GLU A 146 -23.12 -1.69 9.86
C GLU A 146 -23.63 -2.40 11.12
N MET A 147 -22.75 -2.95 11.95
CA MET A 147 -23.15 -3.57 13.23
C MET A 147 -23.90 -2.61 14.15
N GLN A 148 -23.46 -1.35 14.24
CA GLN A 148 -24.12 -0.33 15.06
C GLN A 148 -25.49 0.07 14.52
N LYS A 149 -25.71 0.09 13.20
CA LYS A 149 -27.05 0.30 12.62
C LYS A 149 -28.02 -0.77 13.12
N TRP A 150 -27.61 -2.03 13.10
CA TRP A 150 -28.43 -3.15 13.58
C TRP A 150 -28.69 -3.08 15.09
N VAL A 151 -27.66 -2.82 15.89
CA VAL A 151 -27.81 -2.66 17.36
C VAL A 151 -28.73 -1.48 17.71
N ASN A 152 -28.67 -0.38 16.95
CA ASN A 152 -29.53 0.78 17.18
C ASN A 152 -30.96 0.53 16.70
N SER A 153 -31.17 -0.24 15.62
CA SER A 153 -32.51 -0.63 15.19
C SER A 153 -33.20 -1.60 16.15
N GLU A 154 -32.45 -2.47 16.85
CA GLU A 154 -33.03 -3.33 17.90
C GLU A 154 -33.57 -2.53 19.10
N ARG A 155 -33.07 -1.30 19.31
CA ARG A 155 -33.46 -0.44 20.45
C ARG A 155 -34.70 0.42 20.16
N THR A 156 -35.12 0.58 18.90
CA THR A 156 -36.27 1.41 18.55
C THR A 156 -37.57 0.58 18.51
N ALA A 157 -38.65 1.13 19.10
CA ALA A 157 -39.93 0.44 19.28
C ALA A 157 -40.63 -0.01 17.97
N GLU A 158 -40.29 0.60 16.84
CA GLU A 158 -40.81 0.22 15.50
C GLU A 158 -40.31 -1.17 15.05
N PHE A 159 -39.11 -1.57 15.47
CA PHE A 159 -38.52 -2.88 15.14
C PHE A 159 -39.00 -3.99 16.08
N ALA A 160 -39.55 -3.67 17.25
CA ALA A 160 -40.16 -4.65 18.14
C ALA A 160 -41.40 -5.33 17.51
N LEU A 161 -42.01 -4.68 16.51
CA LEU A 161 -43.14 -5.21 15.73
C LEU A 161 -42.67 -6.01 14.50
N SER A 162 -41.50 -5.69 13.94
CA SER A 162 -40.86 -6.49 12.88
C SER A 162 -39.80 -7.38 13.49
N ARG A 163 -40.15 -8.63 13.83
CA ARG A 163 -39.16 -9.70 14.10
C ARG A 163 -38.32 -9.92 12.84
N THR A 164 -37.35 -9.06 12.58
CA THR A 164 -36.24 -9.42 11.71
C THR A 164 -35.53 -10.51 12.49
N ASP A 165 -35.63 -11.72 11.97
CA ASP A 165 -35.05 -12.91 12.57
C ASP A 165 -33.55 -12.64 12.81
N ASN A 166 -33.10 -12.77 14.06
CA ASN A 166 -31.68 -12.64 14.42
C ASN A 166 -30.79 -13.50 13.50
N THR A 167 -31.34 -14.62 13.02
CA THR A 167 -30.73 -15.50 12.03
C THR A 167 -30.48 -14.80 10.68
N GLN A 168 -31.40 -13.95 10.22
CA GLN A 168 -31.27 -13.20 8.97
C GLN A 168 -30.23 -12.09 9.11
N VAL A 169 -30.19 -11.36 10.23
CA VAL A 169 -29.18 -10.32 10.50
C VAL A 169 -27.78 -10.94 10.54
N ARG A 170 -27.62 -12.07 11.22
CA ARG A 170 -26.35 -12.82 11.27
C ARG A 170 -25.86 -13.23 9.88
N LYS A 171 -26.73 -13.81 9.05
CA LYS A 171 -26.39 -14.16 7.66
C LYS A 171 -25.94 -12.96 6.83
N ILE A 172 -26.57 -11.79 7.01
CA ILE A 172 -26.16 -10.56 6.33
C ILE A 172 -24.75 -10.14 6.79
N LEU A 173 -24.51 -10.13 8.11
CA LEU A 173 -23.19 -9.78 8.67
C LEU A 173 -22.11 -10.78 8.23
N GLU A 174 -22.40 -12.08 8.20
CA GLU A 174 -21.49 -13.12 7.71
C GLU A 174 -21.12 -12.90 6.24
N GLN A 175 -22.09 -12.54 5.41
CA GLN A 175 -21.86 -12.22 4.01
C GLN A 175 -20.98 -10.98 3.86
N ILE A 176 -21.22 -9.93 4.65
CA ILE A 176 -20.41 -8.71 4.67
C ILE A 176 -18.97 -9.06 5.06
N VAL A 177 -18.76 -9.79 6.16
CA VAL A 177 -17.42 -10.23 6.62
C VAL A 177 -16.71 -11.04 5.54
N SER A 178 -17.43 -11.95 4.87
CA SER A 178 -16.86 -12.79 3.81
C SER A 178 -16.45 -11.97 2.58
N ASN A 179 -17.26 -11.00 2.18
CA ASN A 179 -16.92 -10.09 1.08
C ASN A 179 -15.68 -9.26 1.41
N VAL A 180 -15.64 -8.68 2.62
CA VAL A 180 -14.52 -7.88 3.10
C VAL A 180 -13.23 -8.68 3.16
N LEU A 181 -13.28 -9.94 3.61
CA LEU A 181 -12.13 -10.85 3.57
C LEU A 181 -11.64 -11.10 2.14
N GLY A 182 -12.56 -11.30 1.20
CA GLY A 182 -12.23 -11.44 -0.22
C GLY A 182 -11.51 -10.21 -0.76
N ASP A 183 -12.08 -9.03 -0.53
CA ASP A 183 -11.53 -7.75 -0.98
C ASP A 183 -10.16 -7.46 -0.35
N LEU A 184 -10.01 -7.67 0.96
CA LEU A 184 -8.73 -7.52 1.67
C LEU A 184 -7.63 -8.41 1.07
N ARG A 185 -7.95 -9.66 0.72
CA ARG A 185 -7.01 -10.58 0.09
C ARG A 185 -6.68 -10.16 -1.34
N ASN A 186 -7.67 -9.68 -2.10
CA ASN A 186 -7.47 -9.18 -3.46
C ASN A 186 -6.57 -7.94 -3.46
N HIS A 187 -6.89 -6.93 -2.67
CA HIS A 187 -6.08 -5.71 -2.57
C HIS A 187 -4.68 -5.97 -2.00
N TRP A 188 -4.53 -6.92 -1.07
CA TRP A 188 -3.21 -7.35 -0.62
C TRP A 188 -2.38 -7.98 -1.76
N GLY A 189 -3.04 -8.74 -2.63
CA GLY A 189 -2.45 -9.26 -3.86
C GLY A 189 -1.94 -8.15 -4.78
N GLU A 190 -2.70 -7.06 -4.94
CA GLU A 190 -2.29 -5.88 -5.71
C GLU A 190 -1.06 -5.21 -5.10
N VAL A 191 -1.07 -4.92 -3.80
CA VAL A 191 0.07 -4.34 -3.07
C VAL A 191 1.32 -5.20 -3.25
N SER A 192 1.18 -6.52 -3.07
CA SER A 192 2.29 -7.47 -3.20
C SER A 192 2.85 -7.54 -4.62
N LYS A 193 1.98 -7.46 -5.63
CA LYS A 193 2.38 -7.40 -7.04
C LYS A 193 3.18 -6.12 -7.32
N GLU A 194 2.70 -4.97 -6.89
CA GLU A 194 3.40 -3.70 -7.09
C GLU A 194 4.74 -3.66 -6.35
N TYR A 195 4.79 -4.19 -5.13
CA TYR A 195 6.04 -4.35 -4.39
C TYR A 195 7.04 -5.27 -5.13
N ALA A 196 6.58 -6.40 -5.68
CA ALA A 196 7.42 -7.33 -6.42
C ALA A 196 8.03 -6.70 -7.68
N LYS A 197 7.27 -5.88 -8.44
CA LYS A 197 7.82 -5.12 -9.58
C LYS A 197 8.98 -4.21 -9.17
N LEU A 198 8.88 -3.60 -7.99
CA LEU A 198 9.92 -2.74 -7.45
C LEU A 198 11.17 -3.50 -7.00
N LEU A 199 11.06 -4.81 -6.71
CA LEU A 199 12.20 -5.68 -6.44
C LEU A 199 12.92 -6.11 -7.73
N THR A 200 12.18 -6.41 -8.79
CA THR A 200 12.75 -6.88 -10.07
C THR A 200 13.37 -5.76 -10.89
N ASN A 201 12.94 -4.51 -10.68
CA ASN A 201 13.45 -3.33 -11.37
C ASN A 201 14.63 -2.64 -10.64
N LYS A 202 15.32 -3.35 -9.72
CA LYS A 202 16.54 -2.88 -9.03
C LYS A 202 17.80 -3.12 -9.84
#